data_AF-A0A6G3XQI6-F1
#
_entry.id   AF-A0A6G3XQI6-F1
#
_cell.length_a   1.000
_cell.length_b   1.000
_cell.length_c   1.000
_cell.angle_alpha   90.00
_cell.angle_beta   90.00
_cell.angle_gamma   90.00
#
_symmetry.space_group_name_H-M   'P 1'
#
loop_
_entity.id
_entity.type
_entity.pdbx_description
1 polymer ?
#
loop_
_entity_poly.entity_id
_entity_poly.type
_entity_poly.pdbx_seq_one_letter_code
_entity_poly.pdbx_strand_id
1 'polypeptide(L)' 'MPRPFTLFTGQWADLPLEEVCKHARDFGYDGLELACWGDHFEVDKALADPGYLDTRHQLLDKY' A
#
# COMPACT_ATOMS: atom_id res chain seq x y z
N MET A 1 0.69 -22.34 10.39
CA MET A 1 0.52 -21.50 9.19
C MET A 1 1.89 -20.95 8.81
N PRO A 2 2.24 -20.91 7.51
CA PRO A 2 3.42 -20.15 7.08
C PRO A 2 3.27 -18.68 7.49
N ARG A 3 4.39 -18.01 7.77
CA ARG A 3 4.38 -16.60 8.15
C ARG A 3 4.16 -15.75 6.89
N PRO A 4 3.31 -14.71 6.94
CA PRO A 4 3.17 -13.77 5.83
C PRO A 4 4.43 -12.91 5.69
N PHE A 5 4.78 -12.56 4.45
CA PHE A 5 5.88 -11.67 4.08
C PHE A 5 5.33 -10.40 3.45
N THR A 6 5.70 -9.26 4.00
CA THR A 6 5.27 -7.94 3.50
C THR A 6 6.43 -7.18 2.86
N LEU A 7 6.14 -6.44 1.79
CA LEU A 7 7.09 -5.54 1.15
C LEU A 7 6.99 -4.15 1.78
N PHE A 8 8.10 -3.63 2.29
CA PHE A 8 8.18 -2.23 2.69
C PHE A 8 8.24 -1.32 1.47
N THR A 9 7.34 -0.34 1.43
CA THR A 9 7.12 0.49 0.25
C THR A 9 7.97 1.76 0.22
N GLY A 10 8.78 2.03 1.25
CA GLY A 10 9.53 3.28 1.36
C GLY A 10 10.54 3.54 0.23
N GLN A 11 11.19 2.49 -0.27
CA GLN A 11 12.12 2.55 -1.40
C GLN A 11 11.43 2.71 -2.76
N TRP A 12 10.10 2.64 -2.81
CA TRP A 12 9.30 2.63 -4.03
C TRP A 12 8.41 3.87 -4.17
N ALA A 13 8.59 4.87 -3.30
CA ALA A 13 7.71 6.04 -3.23
C ALA A 13 7.83 7.01 -4.42
N ASP A 14 8.73 6.73 -5.36
CA ASP A 14 8.76 7.34 -6.69
C ASP A 14 7.70 6.76 -7.64
N LEU A 15 7.11 5.60 -7.30
CA LEU A 15 5.99 4.99 -8.02
C LEU A 15 4.65 5.27 -7.33
N PRO A 16 3.53 5.30 -8.09
CA PRO A 16 2.20 5.28 -7.47
C PRO A 16 1.95 3.99 -6.71
N LEU A 17 1.19 4.06 -5.60
CA LEU A 17 0.88 2.88 -4.77
C LEU A 17 0.29 1.71 -5.59
N GLU A 18 -0.55 1.99 -6.59
CA GLU A 18 -1.16 0.95 -7.41
C GLU A 18 -0.14 0.13 -8.22
N GLU A 19 0.93 0.77 -8.71
CA GLU A 19 2.02 0.04 -9.39
C GLU A 19 2.82 -0.79 -8.39
N VAL A 20 3.03 -0.29 -7.17
CA VAL A 20 3.68 -1.05 -6.09
C VAL A 20 2.84 -2.27 -5.67
N CYS A 21 1.51 -2.14 -5.57
CA CYS A 21 0.60 -3.28 -5.33
C CYS A 21 0.73 -4.34 -6.42
N LYS A 22 0.74 -3.92 -7.69
CA LYS A 22 0.92 -4.83 -8.83
C LYS A 22 2.26 -5.56 -8.76
N HIS A 23 3.34 -4.84 -8.52
CA HIS A 23 4.67 -5.43 -8.36
C HIS A 23 4.75 -6.40 -7.18
N ALA A 24 4.23 -6.01 -6.00
CA ALA A 24 4.24 -6.86 -4.81
C ALA A 24 3.52 -8.20 -5.03
N ARG A 25 2.36 -8.16 -5.70
CA ARG A 25 1.63 -9.38 -6.09
C ARG A 25 2.44 -10.23 -7.07
N ASP A 26 2.99 -9.62 -8.12
CA ASP A 26 3.78 -10.33 -9.13
C ASP A 26 5.08 -10.93 -8.53
N PHE A 27 5.63 -10.32 -7.49
CA PHE A 27 6.78 -10.82 -6.73
C PHE A 27 6.41 -11.90 -5.70
N GLY A 28 5.13 -12.07 -5.37
CA GLY A 28 4.64 -13.06 -4.41
C GLY A 28 4.68 -12.63 -2.95
N TYR A 29 4.63 -11.33 -2.66
CA TYR A 29 4.43 -10.85 -1.28
C TYR A 29 2.96 -10.99 -0.87
N ASP A 30 2.75 -11.22 0.43
CA ASP A 30 1.41 -11.38 1.02
C ASP A 30 0.77 -10.04 1.40
N GLY A 31 1.53 -8.94 1.38
CA GLY A 31 1.02 -7.61 1.68
C GLY A 31 2.09 -6.51 1.65
N LEU A 32 1.70 -5.32 2.09
CA LEU A 32 2.54 -4.13 2.07
C LEU A 32 2.70 -3.53 3.47
N GLU A 33 3.92 -3.10 3.78
CA GLU A 33 4.19 -2.14 4.85
C GLU A 33 4.21 -0.74 4.21
N LEU A 34 3.13 0.02 4.42
CA LEU A 34 2.92 1.31 3.78
C LEU A 34 3.79 2.41 4.40
N ALA A 35 4.63 3.02 3.58
CA ALA A 35 5.35 4.23 3.92
C ALA A 35 4.38 5.43 3.95
N CYS A 36 4.57 6.33 4.91
CA CYS A 36 3.73 7.52 5.08
C CYS A 36 4.24 8.72 4.27
N TRP A 37 4.66 8.48 3.02
CA TRP A 37 5.07 9.50 2.05
C TRP A 37 4.82 9.01 0.62
N GLY A 38 4.95 9.90 -0.36
CA GLY A 38 4.41 9.66 -1.70
C GLY A 38 2.87 9.64 -1.66
N ASP A 39 2.24 8.83 -2.50
CA ASP A 39 0.79 8.56 -2.46
C ASP A 39 0.45 7.23 -1.74
N HIS A 40 1.44 6.61 -1.08
CA HIS A 40 1.31 5.31 -0.44
C HIS A 40 0.39 5.36 0.79
N PHE A 41 0.64 6.32 1.70
CA PHE A 41 -0.25 6.61 2.80
C PHE A 41 -0.12 8.08 3.25
N GLU A 42 -1.11 8.87 2.94
CA GLU A 42 -1.18 10.30 3.22
C GLU A 42 -1.93 10.52 4.53
N VAL A 43 -1.17 10.74 5.62
CA VAL A 43 -1.71 10.79 6.99
C VAL A 43 -2.69 11.95 7.19
N ASP A 44 -2.44 13.09 6.56
CA ASP A 44 -3.34 14.24 6.59
C ASP A 44 -4.69 13.92 5.96
N LYS A 45 -4.71 13.24 4.79
CA LYS A 45 -5.93 12.74 4.17
C LYS A 45 -6.63 11.70 5.03
N ALA A 46 -5.89 10.77 5.64
CA ALA A 46 -6.46 9.77 6.53
C ALA A 46 -7.20 10.39 7.74
N LEU A 47 -6.80 11.59 8.18
CA LEU A 47 -7.45 12.33 9.26
C LEU A 47 -8.56 13.26 8.78
N ALA A 48 -8.48 13.79 7.56
CA ALA A 48 -9.39 14.82 7.05
C ALA A 48 -10.51 14.28 6.15
N ASP A 49 -10.28 13.15 5.47
CA ASP A 49 -11.22 12.53 4.53
C ASP A 49 -11.72 11.18 5.08
N PRO A 50 -12.99 11.10 5.53
CA PRO A 50 -13.58 9.87 6.05
C PRO A 50 -13.55 8.69 5.07
N GLY A 51 -13.48 8.93 3.76
CA GLY A 51 -13.44 7.89 2.74
C GLY A 51 -12.04 7.40 2.39
N TYR A 52 -10.98 8.08 2.85
CA TYR A 52 -9.62 7.79 2.42
C TYR A 52 -9.17 6.36 2.73
N LEU A 53 -9.41 5.91 3.97
CA LEU A 53 -9.01 4.58 4.43
C LEU A 53 -9.71 3.48 3.62
N ASP A 54 -10.99 3.66 3.28
CA ASP A 54 -11.72 2.72 2.43
C ASP A 54 -11.08 2.62 1.04
N THR A 55 -10.61 3.73 0.47
CA THR A 55 -9.88 3.68 -0.82
C THR A 55 -8.57 2.89 -0.73
N ARG A 56 -7.88 2.94 0.42
CA ARG A 56 -6.63 2.21 0.63
C ARG A 56 -6.91 0.71 0.74
N HIS A 57 -7.93 0.32 1.52
CA HIS A 57 -8.36 -1.08 1.60
C HIS A 57 -8.80 -1.61 0.24
N GLN A 58 -9.66 -0.88 -0.49
CA GLN A 58 -10.11 -1.28 -1.83
C GLN A 58 -8.95 -1.49 -2.81
N LEU A 59 -7.93 -0.62 -2.75
CA LEU A 59 -6.76 -0.75 -3.61
C LEU A 59 -5.88 -1.92 -3.21
N LEU A 60 -5.67 -2.17 -1.92
CA LEU A 60 -4.91 -3.33 -1.44
C LEU A 60 -5.63 -4.65 -1.78
N ASP A 61 -6.94 -4.74 -1.56
CA ASP A 61 -7.75 -5.94 -1.83
C ASP A 61 -7.87 -6.27 -3.33
N LYS A 62 -7.62 -5.29 -4.21
CA LYS A 62 -7.65 -5.47 -5.67
C LYS A 62 -6.47 -6.32 -6.19
N TYR A 63 -5.36 -6.40 -5.44
CA TYR A 63 -4.12 -7.07 -5.87
C TYR A 63 -3.78 -8.23 -4.93
#